data_AF-A0A0D2AS20-F1
#
_entry.id   AF-A0A0D2AS20-F1
#
_cell.length_a   1.000
_cell.length_b   1.000
_cell.length_c   1.000
_cell.angle_alpha   90.00
_cell.angle_beta   90.00
_cell.angle_gamma   90.00
#
_symmetry.space_group_name_H-M   'P 1'
#
loop_
_entity.id
_entity.type
_entity.pdbx_description
1 polymer ?
#
loop_
_entity_poly.entity_id
_entity_poly.type
_entity_poly.pdbx_seq_one_letter_code
_entity_poly.pdbx_strand_id
1 'polypeptide(L)'
;MRPFRFPSVPKTRSLIKYHSLEDGDDRLSNYGYDRRRELSVFRLIALTCSAGGLQVVLSLIMSNGTPFLITIGLPESLTAVVWVVAPLSGVFVQPYVGLLSDQCQLSWGRRRPFILAGAVGCVFCMLGLASSKTVIHGIASALGANPFSTISRGFVLMSAILFLFGLYIFIQPLQAGIRSLIVDSCPTQQQIIASAWASRLTGVGNIIGYLFGFVPVRRLFPSLNISQFAWLCLVASLVLSLTVISTCHFIKEQDPRTLPSTVSEKRSFLGTIKHILWSAKTMPKKIQDVCVVQFFAWLGWFPYLFYISSYVGDLYAAPLLAKDISSSGQALIIEDAVRLGSLASLVFSIFALVTNMLIPSLIKDESKHVSSLSHPLRRITMTRAWSLSHLLFSFTLLSTLLPQTQTTATIIASVIGISWAFTLWVPFALIGREIAARQELNAKVLEGELEMEPLRQDQAGSIMGLHNCAISAPQILAALVCGSIFWICPKIGVQDSIGWVLRFGSVGGFIASALAARMDA
;
A
#
# COMPACT_ATOMS: atom_id res chain seq x y z
N MET A 1 -36.70 46.50 -3.68
CA MET A 1 -35.70 45.43 -3.92
C MET A 1 -35.54 45.25 -5.42
N ARG A 2 -34.40 45.64 -5.98
CA ARG A 2 -34.09 45.47 -7.43
C ARG A 2 -33.55 44.05 -7.65
N PRO A 3 -34.04 43.28 -8.64
CA PRO A 3 -33.46 41.99 -8.95
C PRO A 3 -32.10 42.15 -9.66
N PHE A 4 -31.14 41.34 -9.23
CA PHE A 4 -29.79 41.23 -9.80
C PHE A 4 -29.87 40.78 -11.27
N ARG A 5 -29.32 41.57 -12.20
CA ARG A 5 -29.09 41.19 -13.60
C ARG A 5 -27.78 40.40 -13.71
N PHE A 6 -27.81 39.24 -14.35
CA PHE A 6 -26.61 38.54 -14.81
C PHE A 6 -25.97 39.32 -15.99
N PRO A 7 -24.63 39.41 -16.08
CA PRO A 7 -23.97 39.93 -17.27
C PRO A 7 -24.02 38.91 -18.41
N SER A 8 -24.43 39.40 -19.58
CA SER A 8 -24.52 38.65 -20.84
C SER A 8 -23.14 38.26 -21.38
N VAL A 9 -22.99 37.00 -21.78
CA VAL A 9 -21.84 36.48 -22.53
C VAL A 9 -21.76 37.14 -23.92
N PRO A 10 -20.61 37.66 -24.37
CA PRO A 10 -20.47 38.18 -25.72
C PRO A 10 -20.49 37.02 -26.74
N LYS A 11 -21.39 37.10 -27.72
CA LYS A 11 -21.36 36.27 -28.94
C LYS A 11 -20.26 36.78 -29.87
N THR A 12 -19.08 36.17 -29.84
CA THR A 12 -18.06 36.39 -30.87
C THR A 12 -18.20 35.33 -31.97
N ARG A 13 -19.05 35.60 -32.96
CA ARG A 13 -18.91 35.01 -34.31
C ARG A 13 -17.66 35.62 -34.92
N SER A 14 -16.59 34.86 -35.09
CA SER A 14 -15.50 35.24 -35.98
C SER A 14 -15.26 34.13 -37.01
N LEU A 15 -15.33 34.58 -38.26
CA LEU A 15 -15.22 33.83 -39.50
C LEU A 15 -13.90 33.06 -39.60
N ILE A 16 -13.97 31.74 -39.74
CA ILE A 16 -12.85 30.93 -40.21
C ILE A 16 -12.77 31.15 -41.73
N LYS A 17 -11.74 31.89 -42.15
CA LYS A 17 -11.31 32.01 -43.55
C LYS A 17 -10.80 30.64 -43.99
N TYR A 18 -11.43 30.06 -45.01
CA TYR A 18 -10.91 28.89 -45.72
C TYR A 18 -9.61 29.29 -46.42
N HIS A 19 -8.49 28.74 -45.95
CA HIS A 19 -7.28 28.62 -46.75
C HIS A 19 -7.07 27.14 -47.04
N SER A 20 -7.28 26.81 -48.30
CA SER A 20 -7.04 25.52 -48.92
C SER A 20 -5.54 25.28 -49.05
N LEU A 21 -4.99 24.35 -48.26
CA LEU A 21 -3.78 23.61 -48.62
C LEU A 21 -3.89 22.19 -48.04
N GLU A 22 -3.50 21.25 -48.88
CA GLU A 22 -3.45 19.81 -48.65
C GLU A 22 -2.61 19.50 -47.41
N ASP A 23 -3.18 18.81 -46.42
CA ASP A 23 -2.47 18.00 -45.43
C ASP A 23 -3.51 17.20 -44.62
N GLY A 24 -3.92 16.06 -45.18
CA GLY A 24 -4.94 15.17 -44.62
C GLY A 24 -4.46 14.32 -43.44
N ASP A 25 -3.20 14.43 -43.02
CA ASP A 25 -2.60 13.54 -42.01
C ASP A 25 -2.50 14.18 -40.59
N ASP A 26 -2.68 15.51 -40.48
CA ASP A 26 -2.46 16.24 -39.22
C ASP A 26 -3.70 16.43 -38.33
N ARG A 27 -4.90 16.04 -38.78
CA ARG A 27 -6.12 16.13 -37.96
C ARG A 27 -6.30 14.97 -36.97
N LEU A 28 -5.59 13.87 -37.17
CA LEU A 28 -5.58 12.71 -36.26
C LEU A 28 -4.53 12.84 -35.14
N SER A 29 -3.58 13.77 -35.25
CA SER A 29 -2.50 13.94 -34.27
C SER A 29 -2.96 14.56 -32.94
N ASN A 30 -4.14 15.19 -32.90
CA ASN A 30 -4.71 15.78 -31.69
C ASN A 30 -5.47 14.78 -30.80
N TYR A 31 -5.68 13.55 -31.26
CA TYR A 31 -6.22 12.45 -30.44
C TYR A 31 -5.10 11.60 -29.88
N GLY A 32 -4.32 12.15 -28.95
CA GLY A 32 -3.69 11.45 -27.81
C GLY A 32 -3.02 10.08 -28.00
N TYR A 33 -2.67 9.64 -29.21
CA TYR A 33 -1.90 8.43 -29.44
C TYR A 33 -0.46 8.78 -29.09
N ASP A 34 -0.17 8.63 -27.80
CA ASP A 34 1.12 8.88 -27.18
C ASP A 34 2.16 8.10 -28.01
N ARG A 35 2.90 8.79 -28.88
CA ARG A 35 3.91 8.22 -29.79
C ARG A 35 5.18 7.82 -29.00
N ARG A 36 5.00 7.31 -27.77
CA ARG A 36 6.05 6.80 -26.91
C ARG A 36 6.43 5.41 -27.39
N ARG A 37 7.72 5.22 -27.66
CA ARG A 37 8.26 3.89 -27.98
C ARG A 37 7.87 2.90 -26.89
N GLU A 38 7.40 1.75 -27.32
CA GLU A 38 7.18 0.60 -26.45
C GLU A 38 8.42 0.31 -25.59
N LEU A 39 8.19 0.07 -24.31
CA LEU A 39 9.23 -0.30 -23.38
C LEU A 39 9.52 -1.79 -23.52
N SER A 40 10.80 -2.14 -23.54
CA SER A 40 11.22 -3.54 -23.45
C SER A 40 10.90 -4.11 -22.07
N VAL A 41 10.78 -5.44 -21.98
CA VAL A 41 10.54 -6.13 -20.70
C VAL A 41 11.59 -5.75 -19.66
N PHE A 42 12.86 -5.63 -20.06
CA PHE A 42 13.93 -5.18 -19.17
C PHE A 42 13.66 -3.79 -18.58
N ARG A 43 13.23 -2.82 -19.41
CA ARG A 43 12.87 -1.48 -18.93
C ARG A 43 11.63 -1.50 -18.03
N LEU A 44 10.64 -2.35 -18.33
CA LEU A 44 9.46 -2.52 -17.46
C LEU A 44 9.85 -3.08 -16.09
N ILE A 45 10.77 -4.05 -16.04
CA ILE A 45 11.30 -4.59 -14.79
C ILE A 45 12.09 -3.51 -14.05
N ALA A 46 12.98 -2.78 -14.72
CA ALA A 46 13.75 -1.69 -14.11
C ALA A 46 12.85 -0.54 -13.59
N LEU A 47 11.74 -0.26 -14.28
CA LEU A 47 10.74 0.72 -13.88
C LEU A 47 9.98 0.29 -12.61
N THR A 48 9.74 -1.01 -12.46
CA THR A 48 8.89 -1.55 -11.40
C THR A 48 9.66 -2.16 -10.22
N CYS A 49 10.98 -2.34 -10.34
CA CYS A 49 11.80 -2.99 -9.31
C CYS A 49 11.83 -2.25 -7.98
N SER A 50 11.77 -0.91 -8.00
CA SER A 50 11.65 -0.08 -6.79
C SER A 50 10.38 -0.37 -5.98
N ALA A 51 9.29 -0.82 -6.62
CA ALA A 51 8.09 -1.27 -5.91
C ALA A 51 8.38 -2.52 -5.04
N GLY A 52 9.18 -3.45 -5.57
CA GLY A 52 9.63 -4.62 -4.83
C GLY A 52 10.55 -4.26 -3.65
N GLY A 53 11.49 -3.33 -3.85
CA GLY A 53 12.37 -2.86 -2.78
C GLY A 53 11.62 -2.12 -1.66
N LEU A 54 10.66 -1.26 -2.01
CA LEU A 54 9.75 -0.65 -1.04
C LEU A 54 8.96 -1.73 -0.28
N GLN A 55 8.52 -2.79 -0.96
CA GLN A 55 7.76 -3.84 -0.30
C GLN A 55 8.58 -4.59 0.75
N VAL A 56 9.88 -4.82 0.53
CA VAL A 56 10.76 -5.42 1.57
C VAL A 56 10.72 -4.60 2.87
N VAL A 57 10.72 -3.27 2.77
CA VAL A 57 10.59 -2.36 3.93
C VAL A 57 9.23 -2.54 4.60
N LEU A 58 8.15 -2.57 3.84
CA LEU A 58 6.80 -2.75 4.38
C LEU A 58 6.62 -4.11 5.07
N SER A 59 7.14 -5.19 4.49
CA SER A 59 7.11 -6.54 5.06
C SER A 59 7.85 -6.62 6.39
N LEU A 60 9.02 -5.97 6.47
CA LEU A 60 9.78 -5.86 7.72
C LEU A 60 8.92 -5.21 8.80
N ILE A 61 8.31 -4.07 8.52
CA ILE A 61 7.53 -3.31 9.51
C ILE A 61 6.28 -4.09 9.93
N MET A 62 5.56 -4.68 8.97
CA MET A 62 4.34 -5.46 9.23
C MET A 62 4.62 -6.70 10.08
N SER A 63 5.68 -7.46 9.79
CA SER A 63 5.97 -8.70 10.52
C SER A 63 6.77 -8.50 11.80
N ASN A 64 7.70 -7.56 11.83
CA ASN A 64 8.69 -7.42 12.92
C ASN A 64 8.59 -6.11 13.70
N GLY A 65 7.81 -5.14 13.21
CA GLY A 65 7.64 -3.85 13.89
C GLY A 65 6.96 -3.98 15.25
N THR A 66 5.87 -4.75 15.34
CA THR A 66 5.12 -4.92 16.60
C THR A 66 5.97 -5.64 17.65
N PRO A 67 6.60 -6.81 17.36
CA PRO A 67 7.51 -7.46 18.30
C PRO A 67 8.69 -6.56 18.72
N PHE A 68 9.22 -5.75 17.82
CA PHE A 68 10.30 -4.81 18.15
C PHE A 68 9.86 -3.77 19.17
N LEU A 69 8.72 -3.10 18.95
CA LEU A 69 8.18 -2.08 19.85
C LEU A 69 7.89 -2.65 21.26
N ILE A 70 7.33 -3.87 21.32
CA ILE A 70 7.08 -4.56 22.58
C ILE A 70 8.41 -4.92 23.28
N THR A 71 9.39 -5.43 22.53
CA THR A 71 10.71 -5.82 23.07
C THR A 71 11.50 -4.63 23.63
N ILE A 72 11.29 -3.41 23.14
CA ILE A 72 11.91 -2.21 23.69
C ILE A 72 11.14 -1.61 24.88
N GLY A 73 10.01 -2.20 25.26
CA GLY A 73 9.25 -1.86 26.46
C GLY A 73 7.96 -1.09 26.22
N LEU A 74 7.47 -0.98 24.98
CA LEU A 74 6.19 -0.34 24.70
C LEU A 74 5.03 -1.31 24.98
N PRO A 75 4.04 -0.94 25.82
CA PRO A 75 2.83 -1.73 25.99
C PRO A 75 2.08 -1.94 24.67
N GLU A 76 1.37 -3.07 24.52
CA GLU A 76 0.60 -3.40 23.31
C GLU A 76 -0.44 -2.32 22.95
N SER A 77 -1.12 -1.77 23.95
CA SER A 77 -2.11 -0.70 23.76
C SER A 77 -1.50 0.57 23.16
N LEU A 78 -0.28 0.94 23.56
CA LEU A 78 0.43 2.08 22.98
C LEU A 78 1.05 1.74 21.62
N THR A 79 1.44 0.48 21.41
CA THR A 79 1.92 -0.01 20.11
C THR A 79 0.85 0.19 19.03
N ALA A 80 -0.42 -0.14 19.34
CA ALA A 80 -1.54 0.11 18.43
C ALA A 80 -1.76 1.59 18.11
N VAL A 81 -1.55 2.48 19.09
CA VAL A 81 -1.62 3.93 18.89
C VAL A 81 -0.47 4.42 18.01
N VAL A 82 0.74 3.91 18.21
CA VAL A 82 1.90 4.24 17.35
C VAL A 82 1.60 3.87 15.90
N TRP A 83 0.92 2.75 15.64
CA TRP A 83 0.55 2.34 14.29
C TRP A 83 -0.42 3.26 13.56
N VAL A 84 -1.09 4.21 14.25
CA VAL A 84 -1.89 5.26 13.61
C VAL A 84 -1.05 6.11 12.65
N VAL A 85 0.27 6.21 12.86
CA VAL A 85 1.15 6.98 11.98
C VAL A 85 1.10 6.51 10.52
N ALA A 86 0.97 5.19 10.31
CA ALA A 86 0.97 4.59 8.99
C ALA A 86 -0.20 5.14 8.13
N PRO A 87 -1.47 4.98 8.54
CA PRO A 87 -2.58 5.55 7.79
C PRO A 87 -2.66 7.08 7.83
N LEU A 88 -2.20 7.72 8.91
CA LEU A 88 -2.17 9.18 8.99
C LEU A 88 -1.27 9.77 7.89
N SER A 89 -0.08 9.19 7.70
CA SER A 89 0.81 9.58 6.60
C SER A 89 0.18 9.31 5.22
N GLY A 90 -0.55 8.19 5.07
CA GLY A 90 -1.35 7.85 3.89
C GLY A 90 -2.37 8.92 3.50
N VAL A 91 -3.13 9.41 4.48
CA VAL A 91 -4.19 10.41 4.26
C VAL A 91 -3.63 11.80 3.97
N PHE A 92 -2.57 12.21 4.67
CA PHE A 92 -2.10 13.61 4.61
C PHE A 92 -0.82 13.82 3.80
N VAL A 93 0.21 13.00 4.02
CA VAL A 93 1.52 13.19 3.38
C VAL A 93 1.46 12.76 1.91
N GLN A 94 0.74 11.69 1.59
CA GLN A 94 0.66 11.20 0.20
C GLN A 94 0.06 12.22 -0.78
N PRO A 95 -1.10 12.86 -0.51
CA PRO A 95 -1.64 13.88 -1.40
C PRO A 95 -0.77 15.14 -1.41
N TYR A 96 -0.16 15.51 -0.27
CA TYR A 96 0.74 16.66 -0.19
C TYR A 96 1.95 16.49 -1.10
N VAL A 97 2.64 15.36 -0.99
CA VAL A 97 3.79 15.05 -1.85
C VAL A 97 3.36 14.93 -3.31
N GLY A 98 2.19 14.35 -3.60
CA GLY A 98 1.66 14.27 -4.97
C GLY A 98 1.62 15.65 -5.64
N LEU A 99 1.11 16.66 -4.93
CA LEU A 99 1.08 18.04 -5.42
C LEU A 99 2.47 18.64 -5.62
N LEU A 100 3.37 18.43 -4.65
CA LEU A 100 4.73 18.94 -4.75
C LEU A 100 5.49 18.31 -5.93
N SER A 101 5.29 17.01 -6.15
CA SER A 101 5.88 16.28 -7.27
C SER A 101 5.28 16.72 -8.60
N ASP A 102 3.98 16.98 -8.66
CA ASP A 102 3.35 17.51 -9.87
C ASP A 102 3.89 18.89 -10.25
N GLN A 103 4.20 19.73 -9.27
CA GLN A 103 4.71 21.10 -9.47
C GLN A 103 6.23 21.16 -9.63
N CYS A 104 6.94 20.04 -9.55
CA CYS A 104 8.39 20.00 -9.61
C CYS A 104 8.91 20.33 -11.02
N GLN A 105 9.86 21.26 -11.10
CA GLN A 105 10.48 21.71 -12.37
C GLN A 105 11.98 21.40 -12.43
N LEU A 106 12.44 20.42 -11.66
CA LEU A 106 13.85 20.01 -11.67
C LEU A 106 14.19 19.33 -13.00
N SER A 107 15.41 19.57 -13.49
CA SER A 107 15.95 18.98 -14.72
C SER A 107 16.04 17.45 -14.69
N TRP A 108 16.01 16.87 -13.48
CA TRP A 108 16.07 15.42 -13.25
C TRP A 108 14.72 14.71 -13.44
N GLY A 109 13.63 15.45 -13.63
CA GLY A 109 12.27 14.92 -13.72
C GLY A 109 11.37 15.38 -12.57
N ARG A 110 10.07 15.07 -12.67
CA ARG A 110 9.05 15.42 -11.68
C ARG A 110 8.97 14.43 -10.53
N ARG A 111 9.20 13.15 -10.80
CA ARG A 111 8.97 12.05 -9.83
C ARG A 111 10.26 11.60 -9.13
N ARG A 112 11.34 11.41 -9.89
CA ARG A 112 12.65 10.88 -9.44
C ARG A 112 13.21 11.60 -8.20
N PRO A 113 13.17 12.94 -8.08
CA PRO A 113 13.67 13.62 -6.88
C PRO A 113 12.94 13.18 -5.60
N PHE A 114 11.62 12.98 -5.67
CA PHE A 114 10.81 12.56 -4.51
C PHE A 114 11.01 11.08 -4.19
N ILE A 115 11.14 10.23 -5.20
CA ILE A 115 11.48 8.81 -5.03
C ILE A 115 12.83 8.70 -4.31
N LEU A 116 13.85 9.41 -4.78
CA LEU A 116 15.19 9.36 -4.20
C LEU A 116 15.21 9.94 -2.77
N ALA A 117 14.57 11.09 -2.55
CA ALA A 117 14.47 11.70 -1.22
C ALA A 117 13.75 10.78 -0.22
N GLY A 118 12.64 10.16 -0.65
CA GLY A 118 11.92 9.16 0.15
C GLY A 118 12.79 7.94 0.47
N ALA A 119 13.53 7.42 -0.51
CA ALA A 119 14.40 6.27 -0.30
C ALA A 119 15.55 6.57 0.68
N VAL A 120 16.23 7.71 0.52
CA VAL A 120 17.30 8.16 1.44
C VAL A 120 16.75 8.35 2.85
N GLY A 121 15.58 8.98 2.99
CA GLY A 121 14.92 9.13 4.28
C GLY A 121 14.54 7.79 4.92
N CYS A 122 14.02 6.83 4.13
CA CYS A 122 13.71 5.48 4.61
C CYS A 122 14.96 4.75 5.10
N VAL A 123 16.07 4.80 4.35
CA VAL A 123 17.35 4.20 4.75
C VAL A 123 17.85 4.83 6.04
N PHE A 124 17.85 6.16 6.13
CA PHE A 124 18.25 6.87 7.34
C PHE A 124 17.42 6.44 8.56
N CYS A 125 16.09 6.40 8.43
CA CYS A 125 15.20 5.97 9.51
C CYS A 125 15.39 4.50 9.89
N MET A 126 15.59 3.59 8.92
CA MET A 126 15.84 2.17 9.19
C MET A 126 17.18 1.94 9.91
N LEU A 127 18.24 2.63 9.50
CA LEU A 127 19.54 2.56 10.19
C LEU A 127 19.46 3.19 11.60
N GLY A 128 18.70 4.27 11.75
CA GLY A 128 18.39 4.87 13.04
C GLY A 128 17.64 3.92 13.98
N LEU A 129 16.62 3.22 13.47
CA LEU A 129 15.88 2.17 14.19
C LEU A 129 16.81 1.04 14.64
N ALA A 130 17.63 0.51 13.73
CA ALA A 130 18.59 -0.57 13.99
C ALA A 130 19.62 -0.19 15.08
N SER A 131 20.03 1.07 15.10
CA SER A 131 21.11 1.56 15.97
C SER A 131 20.62 2.26 17.23
N SER A 132 19.31 2.45 17.40
CA SER A 132 18.67 3.21 18.48
C SER A 132 19.21 2.86 19.87
N LYS A 133 19.23 1.57 20.22
CA LYS A 133 19.78 1.08 21.50
C LYS A 133 21.26 1.42 21.66
N THR A 134 22.07 1.12 20.64
CA THR A 134 23.53 1.29 20.68
C THR A 134 23.92 2.75 20.80
N VAL A 135 23.29 3.64 20.03
CA VAL A 135 23.59 5.07 20.02
C VAL A 135 23.22 5.70 21.36
N ILE A 136 22.01 5.44 21.89
CA ILE A 136 21.58 6.03 23.16
C ILE A 136 22.39 5.49 24.33
N HIS A 137 22.69 4.19 24.38
CA HIS A 137 23.56 3.63 25.42
C HIS A 137 24.99 4.20 25.34
N GLY A 138 25.52 4.40 24.13
CA GLY A 138 26.84 5.01 23.92
C GLY A 138 26.88 6.46 24.43
N ILE A 139 25.85 7.26 24.10
CA ILE A 139 25.72 8.64 24.60
C ILE A 139 25.57 8.67 26.12
N ALA A 140 24.72 7.81 26.69
CA ALA A 140 24.55 7.72 28.14
C ALA A 140 25.87 7.40 28.85
N SER A 141 26.62 6.42 28.34
CA SER A 141 27.94 6.06 28.86
C SER A 141 28.95 7.20 28.73
N ALA A 142 28.96 7.93 27.60
CA ALA A 142 29.85 9.07 27.39
C ALA A 142 29.55 10.23 28.34
N LEU A 143 28.29 10.39 28.75
CA LEU A 143 27.84 11.39 29.73
C LEU A 143 27.98 10.92 31.19
N GLY A 144 28.53 9.73 31.44
CA GLY A 144 28.67 9.15 32.78
C GLY A 144 27.33 8.68 33.40
N ALA A 145 26.26 8.60 32.61
CA ALA A 145 24.96 8.08 33.04
C ALA A 145 24.89 6.56 32.86
N ASN A 146 24.12 5.88 33.71
CA ASN A 146 23.92 4.43 33.58
C ASN A 146 23.10 4.10 32.31
N PRO A 147 23.65 3.35 31.34
CA PRO A 147 22.96 2.99 30.09
C PRO A 147 21.69 2.17 30.29
N PHE A 148 21.57 1.47 31.43
CA PHE A 148 20.42 0.62 31.74
C PHE A 148 19.37 1.31 32.62
N SER A 149 19.54 2.60 32.89
CA SER A 149 18.58 3.41 33.65
C SER A 149 17.22 3.52 32.94
N THR A 150 16.16 3.77 33.72
CA THR A 150 14.80 4.03 33.21
C THR A 150 14.79 5.20 32.22
N ILE A 151 15.60 6.22 32.47
CA ILE A 151 15.73 7.41 31.61
C ILE A 151 16.32 7.03 30.25
N SER A 152 17.42 6.26 30.23
CA SER A 152 18.04 5.76 28.98
C SER A 152 17.07 4.92 28.16
N ARG A 153 16.31 4.01 28.81
CA ARG A 153 15.24 3.24 28.15
C ARG A 153 14.17 4.15 27.55
N GLY A 154 13.78 5.20 28.26
CA GLY A 154 12.86 6.23 27.76
C GLY A 154 13.38 6.91 26.49
N PHE A 155 14.65 7.31 26.45
CA PHE A 155 15.27 7.89 25.27
C PHE A 155 15.36 6.91 24.08
N VAL A 156 15.68 5.64 24.33
CA VAL A 156 15.65 4.58 23.29
C VAL A 156 14.25 4.48 22.69
N LEU A 157 13.22 4.43 23.53
CA LEU A 157 11.84 4.32 23.09
C LEU A 157 11.40 5.54 22.28
N MET A 158 11.69 6.75 22.76
CA MET A 158 11.39 8.00 22.05
C MET A 158 12.11 8.07 20.70
N SER A 159 13.39 7.69 20.65
CA SER A 159 14.17 7.64 19.41
C SER A 159 13.59 6.63 18.42
N ALA A 160 13.25 5.42 18.88
CA ALA A 160 12.66 4.39 18.04
C ALA A 160 11.30 4.82 17.46
N ILE A 161 10.44 5.43 18.28
CA ILE A 161 9.16 5.99 17.82
C ILE A 161 9.42 7.09 16.80
N LEU A 162 10.32 8.04 17.06
CA LEU A 162 10.63 9.12 16.13
C LEU A 162 11.10 8.61 14.77
N PHE A 163 12.02 7.64 14.74
CA PHE A 163 12.49 7.06 13.48
C PHE A 163 11.41 6.25 12.77
N LEU A 164 10.55 5.54 13.50
CA LEU A 164 9.38 4.85 12.92
C LEU A 164 8.39 5.85 12.30
N PHE A 165 8.12 6.97 12.97
CA PHE A 165 7.28 8.04 12.44
C PHE A 165 7.89 8.64 11.16
N GLY A 166 9.19 8.95 11.19
CA GLY A 166 9.93 9.42 10.02
C GLY A 166 9.89 8.43 8.87
N LEU A 167 10.05 7.12 9.15
CA LEU A 167 10.01 6.06 8.16
C LEU A 167 8.69 6.07 7.38
N TYR A 168 7.54 6.15 8.07
CA TYR A 168 6.24 6.24 7.40
C TYR A 168 6.06 7.51 6.59
N ILE A 169 6.55 8.66 7.08
CA ILE A 169 6.51 9.90 6.30
C ILE A 169 7.32 9.76 5.01
N PHE A 170 8.50 9.14 5.05
CA PHE A 170 9.36 8.94 3.87
C PHE A 170 8.92 7.80 2.94
N ILE A 171 8.13 6.85 3.43
CA ILE A 171 7.49 5.83 2.57
C ILE A 171 6.50 6.48 1.61
N GLN A 172 5.76 7.51 2.02
CA GLN A 172 4.74 8.14 1.18
C GLN A 172 5.26 8.75 -0.15
N PRO A 173 6.32 9.59 -0.17
CA PRO A 173 6.88 10.10 -1.42
C PRO A 173 7.43 9.00 -2.31
N LEU A 174 8.03 7.97 -1.72
CA LEU A 174 8.54 6.80 -2.44
C LEU A 174 7.40 6.00 -3.09
N GLN A 175 6.37 5.64 -2.32
CA GLN A 175 5.23 4.86 -2.78
C GLN A 175 4.41 5.59 -3.86
N ALA A 176 4.08 6.86 -3.63
CA ALA A 176 3.34 7.65 -4.60
C ALA A 176 4.18 7.91 -5.86
N GLY A 177 5.45 8.28 -5.69
CA GLY A 177 6.37 8.56 -6.78
C GLY A 177 6.57 7.35 -7.70
N ILE A 178 6.79 6.14 -7.14
CA ILE A 178 6.93 4.90 -7.93
C ILE A 178 5.67 4.63 -8.75
N ARG A 179 4.48 4.71 -8.13
CA ARG A 179 3.20 4.48 -8.82
C ARG A 179 2.98 5.48 -9.96
N SER A 180 3.19 6.77 -9.69
CA SER A 180 3.07 7.81 -10.71
C SER A 180 4.11 7.64 -11.81
N LEU A 181 5.36 7.27 -11.48
CA LEU A 181 6.41 7.05 -12.48
C LEU A 181 6.06 5.90 -13.43
N ILE A 182 5.45 4.81 -12.93
CA ILE A 182 4.99 3.70 -13.78
C ILE A 182 3.98 4.17 -14.81
N VAL A 183 2.97 4.94 -14.37
CA VAL A 183 1.91 5.48 -15.25
C VAL A 183 2.48 6.52 -16.22
N ASP A 184 3.34 7.42 -15.73
CA ASP A 184 3.90 8.53 -16.50
C ASP A 184 4.95 8.06 -17.53
N SER A 185 5.60 6.90 -17.32
CA SER A 185 6.65 6.38 -18.22
C SER A 185 6.15 5.39 -19.26
N CYS A 186 5.02 4.71 -19.02
CA CYS A 186 4.52 3.66 -19.90
C CYS A 186 3.49 4.19 -20.92
N PRO A 187 3.57 3.78 -22.20
CA PRO A 187 2.47 3.94 -23.14
C PRO A 187 1.18 3.29 -22.60
N THR A 188 0.02 3.88 -22.90
CA THR A 188 -1.30 3.45 -22.37
C THR A 188 -1.56 1.95 -22.57
N GLN A 189 -1.17 1.40 -23.73
CA GLN A 189 -1.32 -0.03 -24.04
C GLN A 189 -0.47 -0.94 -23.13
N GLN A 190 0.69 -0.47 -22.65
CA GLN A 190 1.60 -1.24 -21.81
C GLN A 190 1.38 -1.03 -20.30
N GLN A 191 0.53 -0.09 -19.87
CA GLN A 191 0.30 0.18 -18.46
C GLN A 191 -0.25 -1.04 -17.70
N ILE A 192 -1.07 -1.86 -18.35
CA ILE A 192 -1.57 -3.13 -17.78
C ILE A 192 -0.40 -4.09 -17.52
N ILE A 193 0.52 -4.22 -18.47
CA ILE A 193 1.70 -5.08 -18.36
C ILE A 193 2.65 -4.56 -17.27
N ALA A 194 2.84 -3.24 -17.21
CA ALA A 194 3.66 -2.60 -16.18
C ALA A 194 3.09 -2.80 -14.77
N SER A 195 1.79 -2.61 -14.59
CA SER A 195 1.10 -2.93 -13.33
C SER A 195 1.22 -4.40 -12.95
N ALA A 196 1.16 -5.32 -13.92
CA ALA A 196 1.37 -6.74 -13.65
C ALA A 196 2.80 -7.03 -13.16
N TRP A 197 3.82 -6.42 -13.78
CA TRP A 197 5.20 -6.52 -13.30
C TRP A 197 5.39 -5.91 -11.90
N ALA A 198 4.80 -4.74 -11.64
CA ALA A 198 4.84 -4.11 -10.32
C ALA A 198 4.23 -5.01 -9.23
N SER A 199 3.09 -5.65 -9.51
CA SER A 199 2.44 -6.60 -8.59
C SER A 199 3.33 -7.82 -8.32
N ARG A 200 3.93 -8.40 -9.36
CA ARG A 200 4.86 -9.54 -9.21
C ARG A 200 6.08 -9.17 -8.37
N LEU A 201 6.72 -8.04 -8.64
CA LEU A 201 7.91 -7.59 -7.91
C LEU A 201 7.58 -7.20 -6.47
N THR A 202 6.39 -6.66 -6.21
CA THR A 202 5.86 -6.48 -4.85
C THR A 202 5.74 -7.83 -4.13
N GLY A 203 5.16 -8.84 -4.78
CA GLY A 203 5.08 -10.19 -4.21
C GLY A 203 6.45 -10.82 -3.90
N VAL A 204 7.42 -10.66 -4.82
CA VAL A 204 8.81 -11.09 -4.59
C VAL A 204 9.43 -10.33 -3.41
N GLY A 205 9.22 -9.01 -3.31
CA GLY A 205 9.68 -8.20 -2.18
C GLY A 205 9.12 -8.68 -0.84
N ASN A 206 7.83 -9.07 -0.80
CA ASN A 206 7.25 -9.68 0.40
C ASN A 206 7.95 -10.98 0.81
N ILE A 207 8.17 -11.88 -0.14
CA ILE A 207 8.85 -13.16 0.10
C ILE A 207 10.26 -12.90 0.64
N ILE A 208 11.01 -11.99 0.02
CA ILE A 208 12.37 -11.63 0.47
C ILE A 208 12.34 -11.10 1.90
N GLY A 209 11.45 -10.14 2.20
CA GLY A 209 11.35 -9.53 3.53
C GLY A 209 11.04 -10.55 4.63
N TYR A 210 10.03 -11.41 4.40
CA TYR A 210 9.64 -12.42 5.38
C TYR A 210 10.63 -13.58 5.49
N LEU A 211 11.29 -13.95 4.38
CA LEU A 211 12.36 -14.96 4.38
C LEU A 211 13.51 -14.53 5.28
N PHE A 212 14.02 -13.31 5.10
CA PHE A 212 15.08 -12.80 5.98
C PHE A 212 14.60 -12.66 7.43
N GLY A 213 13.32 -12.40 7.68
CA GLY A 213 12.71 -12.41 9.01
C GLY A 213 12.76 -13.77 9.71
N PHE A 214 12.65 -14.86 8.95
CA PHE A 214 12.70 -16.24 9.46
C PHE A 214 14.13 -16.75 9.71
N VAL A 215 15.11 -16.27 8.96
CA VAL A 215 16.51 -16.72 9.03
C VAL A 215 17.13 -16.43 10.41
N PRO A 216 17.74 -17.41 11.11
CA PRO A 216 18.34 -17.21 12.43
C PRO A 216 19.72 -16.56 12.33
N VAL A 217 19.79 -15.23 12.35
CA VAL A 217 21.05 -14.50 12.13
C VAL A 217 22.08 -14.80 13.21
N ARG A 218 21.70 -14.85 14.49
CA ARG A 218 22.64 -15.14 15.59
C ARG A 218 23.24 -16.55 15.53
N ARG A 219 22.49 -17.52 14.97
CA ARG A 219 22.99 -18.89 14.80
C ARG A 219 23.90 -19.02 13.59
N LEU A 220 23.61 -18.31 12.50
CA LEU A 220 24.40 -18.34 11.27
C LEU A 220 25.67 -17.50 11.36
N PHE A 221 25.61 -16.36 12.04
CA PHE A 221 26.73 -15.43 12.18
C PHE A 221 26.95 -15.02 13.64
N PRO A 222 27.43 -15.94 14.51
CA PRO A 222 27.65 -15.64 15.93
C PRO A 222 28.59 -14.44 16.15
N SER A 223 29.57 -14.28 15.26
CA SER A 223 30.59 -13.23 15.34
C SER A 223 30.06 -11.81 15.09
N LEU A 224 28.91 -11.65 14.42
CA LEU A 224 28.37 -10.33 14.08
C LEU A 224 27.66 -9.63 15.25
N ASN A 225 27.26 -10.38 16.29
CA ASN A 225 26.53 -9.90 17.47
C ASN A 225 25.43 -8.84 17.17
N ILE A 226 24.71 -9.02 16.06
CA ILE A 226 23.68 -8.11 15.58
C ILE A 226 22.29 -8.64 15.97
N SER A 227 21.37 -7.74 16.35
CA SER A 227 19.98 -8.14 16.62
C SER A 227 19.25 -8.52 15.32
N GLN A 228 18.28 -9.44 15.42
CA GLN A 228 17.45 -9.86 14.29
C GLN A 228 16.82 -8.66 13.57
N PHE A 229 16.25 -7.72 14.32
CA PHE A 229 15.62 -6.52 13.76
C PHE A 229 16.63 -5.60 13.04
N ALA A 230 17.81 -5.38 13.63
CA ALA A 230 18.86 -4.58 13.00
C ALA A 230 19.36 -5.19 11.68
N TRP A 231 19.51 -6.52 11.62
CA TRP A 231 19.82 -7.24 10.39
C TRP A 231 18.77 -6.99 9.31
N LEU A 232 17.48 -7.09 9.67
CA LEU A 232 16.39 -6.84 8.72
C LEU A 232 16.43 -5.41 8.19
N CYS A 233 16.67 -4.41 9.05
CA CYS A 233 16.80 -3.02 8.63
C CYS A 233 17.96 -2.81 7.65
N LEU A 234 19.10 -3.49 7.87
CA LEU A 234 20.25 -3.43 6.96
C LEU A 234 19.93 -4.03 5.59
N VAL A 235 19.35 -5.24 5.57
CA VAL A 235 18.97 -5.91 4.32
C VAL A 235 17.92 -5.11 3.57
N ALA A 236 16.88 -4.61 4.25
CA ALA A 236 15.84 -3.79 3.65
C ALA A 236 16.41 -2.48 3.08
N SER A 237 17.35 -1.83 3.80
CA SER A 237 18.04 -0.63 3.33
C SER A 237 18.87 -0.90 2.06
N LEU A 238 19.59 -2.02 2.02
CA LEU A 238 20.39 -2.42 0.87
C LEU A 238 19.51 -2.69 -0.35
N VAL A 239 18.47 -3.52 -0.20
CA VAL A 239 17.57 -3.87 -1.30
C VAL A 239 16.80 -2.64 -1.80
N LEU A 240 16.33 -1.77 -0.90
CA LEU A 240 15.68 -0.52 -1.28
C LEU A 240 16.64 0.37 -2.07
N SER A 241 17.86 0.56 -1.59
CA SER A 241 18.85 1.41 -2.25
C SER A 241 19.18 0.89 -3.65
N LEU A 242 19.45 -0.42 -3.78
CA LEU A 242 19.77 -1.04 -5.07
C LEU A 242 18.63 -0.92 -6.07
N THR A 243 17.40 -1.15 -5.65
CA THR A 243 16.23 -1.07 -6.54
C THR A 243 15.90 0.36 -6.94
N VAL A 244 15.96 1.34 -6.01
CA VAL A 244 15.71 2.75 -6.32
C VAL A 244 16.83 3.34 -7.19
N ILE A 245 18.10 3.05 -6.90
CA ILE A 245 19.22 3.46 -7.75
C ILE A 245 19.06 2.89 -9.15
N SER A 246 18.71 1.60 -9.26
CA SER A 246 18.43 0.95 -10.55
C SER A 246 17.31 1.65 -11.32
N THR A 247 16.14 1.85 -10.70
CA THR A 247 15.01 2.58 -11.35
C THR A 247 15.43 3.98 -11.77
N CYS A 248 16.07 4.75 -10.88
CA CYS A 248 16.51 6.10 -11.20
C CYS A 248 17.58 6.14 -12.28
N HIS A 249 18.45 5.14 -12.40
CA HIS A 249 19.49 5.09 -13.43
C HIS A 249 18.92 4.74 -14.82
N PHE A 250 18.07 3.71 -14.89
CA PHE A 250 17.54 3.19 -16.16
C PHE A 250 16.35 3.99 -16.69
N ILE A 251 15.57 4.62 -15.81
CA ILE A 251 14.40 5.42 -16.19
C ILE A 251 14.75 6.89 -16.10
N LYS A 252 14.92 7.51 -17.26
CA LYS A 252 15.10 8.96 -17.38
C LYS A 252 13.75 9.59 -17.72
N GLU A 253 13.29 10.48 -16.85
CA GLU A 253 12.13 11.32 -17.13
C GLU A 253 12.47 12.41 -18.13
N GLN A 254 11.47 12.83 -18.91
CA GLN A 254 11.58 14.00 -19.78
C GLN A 254 11.72 15.27 -18.92
N ASP A 255 12.57 16.21 -19.35
CA ASP A 255 12.78 17.46 -18.62
C ASP A 255 11.46 18.25 -18.57
N PRO A 256 10.89 18.48 -17.37
CA PRO A 256 9.59 19.16 -17.22
C PRO A 256 9.58 20.59 -17.78
N ARG A 257 10.76 21.21 -17.88
CA ARG A 257 10.92 22.58 -18.40
C ARG A 257 10.80 22.67 -19.92
N THR A 258 10.87 21.53 -20.61
CA THR A 258 10.76 21.44 -22.07
C THR A 258 9.31 21.21 -22.54
N LEU A 259 8.42 20.85 -21.63
CA LEU A 259 7.01 20.68 -21.94
C LEU A 259 6.34 22.05 -22.01
N PRO A 260 5.33 22.25 -22.89
CA PRO A 260 4.52 23.45 -22.85
C PRO A 260 3.99 23.61 -21.43
N SER A 261 4.13 24.80 -20.85
CA SER A 261 3.60 25.09 -19.52
C SER A 261 2.09 24.95 -19.56
N THR A 262 1.58 23.74 -19.36
CA THR A 262 0.20 23.55 -18.96
C THR A 262 0.06 24.35 -17.68
N VAL A 263 -0.92 25.24 -17.63
CA VAL A 263 -1.23 26.03 -16.44
C VAL A 263 -1.69 25.02 -15.38
N SER A 264 -0.75 24.34 -14.74
CA SER A 264 -1.01 23.56 -13.55
C SER A 264 -1.30 24.61 -12.49
N GLU A 265 -2.58 24.93 -12.31
CA GLU A 265 -3.04 25.78 -11.21
C GLU A 265 -2.30 25.33 -9.95
N LYS A 266 -1.57 26.25 -9.32
CA LYS A 266 -0.92 26.01 -8.04
C LYS A 266 -2.01 25.76 -7.01
N ARG A 267 -2.45 24.51 -6.88
CA ARG A 267 -3.44 24.10 -5.89
C ARG A 267 -2.75 24.07 -4.53
N SER A 268 -3.31 24.82 -3.59
CA SER A 268 -2.95 24.70 -2.18
C SER A 268 -3.33 23.31 -1.66
N PHE A 269 -2.61 22.81 -0.66
CA PHE A 269 -2.91 21.53 0.01
C PHE A 269 -4.37 21.42 0.45
N LEU A 270 -4.91 22.50 1.03
CA LEU A 270 -6.30 22.57 1.46
C LEU A 270 -7.27 22.48 0.27
N GLY A 271 -6.88 23.05 -0.87
CA GLY A 271 -7.62 22.94 -2.13
C GLY A 271 -7.65 21.51 -2.65
N THR A 272 -6.57 20.76 -2.50
CA THR A 272 -6.48 19.36 -2.90
C THR A 272 -7.32 18.44 -2.01
N ILE A 273 -7.31 18.66 -0.69
CA ILE A 273 -8.21 17.93 0.22
C ILE A 273 -9.68 18.23 -0.13
N LYS A 274 -10.03 19.51 -0.32
CA LYS A 274 -11.38 19.91 -0.75
C LYS A 274 -11.77 19.24 -2.07
N HIS A 275 -10.84 19.16 -3.01
CA HIS A 275 -11.05 18.50 -4.29
C HIS A 275 -11.30 17.00 -4.12
N ILE A 276 -10.51 16.28 -3.31
CA ILE A 276 -10.73 14.84 -3.04
C ILE A 276 -12.11 14.61 -2.40
N LEU A 277 -12.49 15.44 -1.42
CA LEU A 277 -13.80 15.36 -0.76
C LEU A 277 -14.95 15.67 -1.72
N TRP A 278 -14.76 16.61 -2.63
CA TRP A 278 -15.71 16.92 -3.68
C TRP A 278 -15.82 15.76 -4.68
N SER A 279 -14.69 15.22 -5.14
CA SER A 279 -14.64 14.07 -6.05
C SER A 279 -15.27 12.81 -5.43
N ALA A 280 -15.16 12.63 -4.12
CA ALA A 280 -15.86 11.55 -3.40
C ALA A 280 -17.39 11.58 -3.61
N LYS A 281 -17.97 12.77 -3.79
CA LYS A 281 -19.42 12.95 -4.00
C LYS A 281 -19.83 12.93 -5.47
N THR A 282 -18.94 13.32 -6.38
CA THR A 282 -19.27 13.52 -7.80
C THR A 282 -18.84 12.37 -8.71
N MET A 283 -18.01 11.44 -8.23
CA MET A 283 -17.56 10.30 -9.03
C MET A 283 -18.71 9.34 -9.39
N PRO A 284 -18.56 8.52 -10.45
CA PRO A 284 -19.47 7.41 -10.76
C PRO A 284 -19.78 6.52 -9.55
N LYS A 285 -21.04 6.08 -9.45
CA LYS A 285 -21.48 5.13 -8.41
C LYS A 285 -20.57 3.91 -8.30
N LYS A 286 -20.20 3.29 -9.43
CA LYS A 286 -19.28 2.13 -9.45
C LYS A 286 -17.94 2.39 -8.75
N ILE A 287 -17.33 3.56 -8.94
CA ILE A 287 -16.06 3.91 -8.26
C ILE A 287 -16.31 4.19 -6.78
N GLN A 288 -17.41 4.86 -6.45
CA GLN A 288 -17.81 5.08 -5.06
C GLN A 288 -18.02 3.73 -4.34
N ASP A 289 -18.72 2.79 -4.95
CA ASP A 289 -18.99 1.45 -4.40
C ASP A 289 -17.68 0.70 -4.13
N VAL A 290 -16.72 0.72 -5.07
CA VAL A 290 -15.37 0.16 -4.85
C VAL A 290 -14.70 0.80 -3.64
N CYS A 291 -14.78 2.13 -3.50
CA CYS A 291 -14.18 2.84 -2.37
C CYS A 291 -14.86 2.50 -1.03
N VAL A 292 -16.18 2.34 -1.01
CA VAL A 292 -16.92 1.94 0.21
C VAL A 292 -16.56 0.51 0.62
N VAL A 293 -16.48 -0.43 -0.33
CA VAL A 293 -16.02 -1.80 -0.04
C VAL A 293 -14.59 -1.78 0.52
N GLN A 294 -13.68 -1.01 -0.11
CA GLN A 294 -12.31 -0.84 0.36
C GLN A 294 -12.25 -0.25 1.77
N PHE A 295 -13.10 0.72 2.09
CA PHE A 295 -13.15 1.33 3.41
C PHE A 295 -13.38 0.27 4.51
N PHE A 296 -14.39 -0.58 4.36
CA PHE A 296 -14.67 -1.63 5.33
C PHE A 296 -13.65 -2.79 5.28
N ALA A 297 -13.14 -3.13 4.09
CA ALA A 297 -12.11 -4.15 3.95
C ALA A 297 -10.84 -3.77 4.72
N TRP A 298 -10.40 -2.51 4.62
CA TRP A 298 -9.17 -2.05 5.27
C TRP A 298 -9.31 -1.80 6.77
N LEU A 299 -10.53 -1.68 7.28
CA LEU A 299 -10.80 -1.82 8.72
C LEU A 299 -10.42 -3.23 9.22
N GLY A 300 -10.65 -4.25 8.38
CA GLY A 300 -10.29 -5.64 8.66
C GLY A 300 -8.83 -5.98 8.40
N TRP A 301 -8.25 -5.47 7.31
CA TRP A 301 -6.85 -5.76 6.97
C TRP A 301 -5.85 -5.18 7.96
N PHE A 302 -6.15 -4.03 8.59
CA PHE A 302 -5.25 -3.41 9.56
C PHE A 302 -4.82 -4.36 10.69
N PRO A 303 -5.74 -4.94 11.50
CA PRO A 303 -5.33 -5.82 12.58
C PRO A 303 -4.59 -7.07 12.08
N TYR A 304 -4.98 -7.61 10.91
CA TYR A 304 -4.27 -8.74 10.33
C TYR A 304 -2.81 -8.38 9.98
N LEU A 305 -2.59 -7.29 9.22
CA LEU A 305 -1.26 -6.93 8.72
C LEU A 305 -0.25 -6.59 9.83
N PHE A 306 -0.71 -6.07 10.97
CA PHE A 306 0.18 -5.62 12.06
C PHE A 306 0.32 -6.61 13.22
N TYR A 307 -0.60 -7.57 13.36
CA TYR A 307 -0.63 -8.45 14.54
C TYR A 307 -0.63 -9.94 14.23
N ILE A 308 -0.80 -10.39 12.98
CA ILE A 308 -0.82 -11.83 12.67
C ILE A 308 0.50 -12.54 13.00
N SER A 309 1.65 -11.90 12.72
CA SER A 309 2.96 -12.48 13.03
C SER A 309 3.16 -12.61 14.54
N SER A 310 2.76 -11.58 15.30
CA SER A 310 2.78 -11.61 16.76
C SER A 310 1.84 -12.69 17.31
N TYR A 311 0.63 -12.83 16.77
CA TYR A 311 -0.32 -13.87 17.18
C TYR A 311 0.27 -15.27 17.05
N VAL A 312 0.88 -15.58 15.89
CA VAL A 312 1.52 -16.88 15.66
C VAL A 312 2.73 -17.07 16.59
N GLY A 313 3.51 -16.01 16.83
CA GLY A 313 4.62 -16.03 17.77
C GLY A 313 4.17 -16.30 19.21
N ASP A 314 3.09 -15.66 19.67
CA ASP A 314 2.57 -15.81 21.03
C ASP A 314 2.01 -17.21 21.28
N LEU A 315 1.38 -17.84 20.29
CA LEU A 315 0.96 -19.24 20.37
C LEU A 315 2.13 -20.20 20.61
N TYR A 316 3.34 -19.83 20.17
CA TYR A 316 4.56 -20.58 20.45
C TYR A 316 5.19 -20.18 21.81
N ALA A 317 5.27 -18.88 22.09
CA ALA A 317 5.99 -18.36 23.25
C ALA A 317 5.24 -18.57 24.57
N ALA A 318 3.94 -18.30 24.62
CA ALA A 318 3.13 -18.32 25.84
C ALA A 318 3.25 -19.61 26.68
N PRO A 319 3.10 -20.83 26.11
CA PRO A 319 3.22 -22.06 26.89
C PRO A 319 4.65 -22.34 27.38
N LEU A 320 5.67 -21.80 26.71
CA LEU A 320 7.06 -21.96 27.09
C LEU A 320 7.47 -20.96 28.17
N LEU A 321 7.04 -19.70 28.04
CA LEU A 321 7.30 -18.63 29.01
C LEU A 321 6.55 -18.82 30.33
N ALA A 322 5.47 -19.62 30.33
CA ALA A 322 4.78 -20.02 31.56
C ALA A 322 5.62 -20.98 32.45
N LYS A 323 6.68 -21.58 31.90
CA LYS A 323 7.63 -22.40 32.68
C LYS A 323 8.68 -21.48 33.30
N ASP A 324 9.14 -21.81 34.51
CA ASP A 324 10.18 -21.03 35.20
C ASP A 324 11.54 -21.19 34.49
N ILE A 325 11.83 -20.28 33.56
CA ILE A 325 13.00 -20.30 32.68
C ILE A 325 13.85 -19.06 32.96
N SER A 326 15.17 -19.24 32.94
CA SER A 326 16.16 -18.15 33.06
C SER A 326 15.90 -17.00 32.06
N SER A 327 16.32 -15.78 32.42
CA SER A 327 16.18 -14.58 31.58
C SER A 327 16.80 -14.74 30.18
N SER A 328 17.93 -15.45 30.07
CA SER A 328 18.56 -15.76 28.79
C SER A 328 17.73 -16.72 27.94
N GLY A 329 17.03 -17.68 28.57
CA GLY A 329 16.12 -18.59 27.87
C GLY A 329 14.87 -17.89 27.36
N GLN A 330 14.32 -16.95 28.14
CA GLN A 330 13.16 -16.14 27.72
C GLN A 330 13.47 -15.31 26.47
N ALA A 331 14.64 -14.67 26.42
CA ALA A 331 15.06 -13.89 25.25
C ALA A 331 15.18 -14.74 23.98
N LEU A 332 15.65 -15.98 24.09
CA LEU A 332 15.75 -16.91 22.97
C LEU A 332 14.37 -17.36 22.48
N ILE A 333 13.43 -17.64 23.40
CA ILE A 333 12.06 -18.03 23.06
C ILE A 333 11.36 -16.89 22.32
N ILE A 334 11.50 -15.65 22.78
CA ILE A 334 10.94 -14.46 22.12
C ILE A 334 11.53 -14.32 20.71
N GLU A 335 12.85 -14.50 20.55
CA GLU A 335 13.48 -14.44 19.23
C GLU A 335 12.95 -15.53 18.29
N ASP A 336 12.81 -16.76 18.76
CA ASP A 336 12.22 -17.85 17.96
C ASP A 336 10.74 -17.61 17.64
N ALA A 337 9.97 -17.01 18.55
CA ALA A 337 8.58 -16.62 18.31
C ALA A 337 8.45 -15.59 17.18
N VAL A 338 9.30 -14.55 17.15
CA VAL A 338 9.34 -13.56 16.07
C VAL A 338 9.67 -14.21 14.72
N ARG A 339 10.58 -15.18 14.71
CA ARG A 339 10.96 -15.92 13.50
C ARG A 339 9.82 -16.79 12.99
N LEU A 340 9.10 -17.47 13.87
CA LEU A 340 7.93 -18.28 13.49
C LEU A 340 6.76 -17.41 13.01
N GLY A 341 6.57 -16.21 13.59
CA GLY A 341 5.67 -15.20 13.04
C GLY A 341 6.05 -14.79 11.62
N SER A 342 7.35 -14.56 11.37
CA SER A 342 7.86 -14.25 10.03
C SER A 342 7.67 -15.40 9.04
N LEU A 343 7.77 -16.66 9.51
CA LEU A 343 7.46 -17.84 8.70
C LEU A 343 5.98 -17.85 8.27
N ALA A 344 5.05 -17.52 9.16
CA ALA A 344 3.64 -17.44 8.80
C ALA A 344 3.37 -16.38 7.72
N SER A 345 3.99 -15.20 7.85
CA SER A 345 3.93 -14.15 6.83
C SER A 345 4.61 -14.57 5.51
N LEU A 346 5.67 -15.37 5.57
CA LEU A 346 6.34 -15.93 4.39
C LEU A 346 5.39 -16.85 3.61
N VAL A 347 4.77 -17.83 4.27
CA VAL A 347 3.84 -18.75 3.61
C VAL A 347 2.62 -17.99 3.07
N PHE A 348 2.09 -17.02 3.82
CA PHE A 348 1.07 -16.07 3.33
C PHE A 348 1.49 -15.36 2.04
N SER A 349 2.71 -14.83 1.97
CA SER A 349 3.19 -14.11 0.78
C SER A 349 3.36 -15.01 -0.44
N ILE A 350 3.74 -16.28 -0.24
CA ILE A 350 3.86 -17.27 -1.32
C ILE A 350 2.47 -17.58 -1.88
N PHE A 351 1.49 -17.88 -1.01
CA PHE A 351 0.11 -18.11 -1.42
C PHE A 351 -0.49 -16.91 -2.14
N ALA A 352 -0.23 -15.70 -1.64
CA ALA A 352 -0.66 -14.46 -2.28
C ALA A 352 -0.06 -14.27 -3.68
N LEU A 353 1.24 -14.51 -3.84
CA LEU A 353 1.91 -14.38 -5.13
C LEU A 353 1.39 -15.41 -6.14
N VAL A 354 1.29 -16.68 -5.74
CA VAL A 354 0.72 -17.74 -6.57
C VAL A 354 -0.72 -17.40 -6.98
N THR A 355 -1.54 -16.96 -6.03
CA THR A 355 -2.92 -16.55 -6.32
C THR A 355 -2.96 -15.37 -7.30
N ASN A 356 -2.14 -14.33 -7.08
CA ASN A 356 -2.05 -13.17 -7.98
C ASN A 356 -1.67 -13.56 -9.42
N MET A 357 -0.85 -14.60 -9.60
CA MET A 357 -0.49 -15.10 -10.92
C MET A 357 -1.63 -15.90 -11.58
N LEU A 358 -2.48 -16.57 -10.78
CA LEU A 358 -3.57 -17.42 -11.29
C LEU A 358 -4.89 -16.66 -11.50
N ILE A 359 -5.19 -15.62 -10.70
CA ILE A 359 -6.45 -14.85 -10.75
C ILE A 359 -6.86 -14.45 -12.18
N PRO A 360 -5.98 -13.83 -13.01
CA PRO A 360 -6.38 -13.38 -14.35
C PRO A 360 -6.83 -14.51 -15.28
N SER A 361 -6.38 -15.75 -15.04
CA SER A 361 -6.78 -16.93 -15.83
C SER A 361 -8.10 -17.57 -15.34
N LEU A 362 -8.44 -17.35 -14.07
CA LEU A 362 -9.60 -17.98 -13.42
C LEU A 362 -10.88 -17.17 -13.60
N ILE A 363 -10.78 -15.84 -13.76
CA ILE A 363 -11.93 -14.94 -13.87
C ILE A 363 -12.28 -14.74 -15.33
N LYS A 364 -13.59 -14.81 -15.63
CA LYS A 364 -14.11 -14.61 -16.98
C LYS A 364 -13.77 -13.20 -17.46
N ASP A 365 -12.98 -13.12 -18.52
CA ASP A 365 -12.69 -11.89 -19.24
C ASP A 365 -13.97 -11.46 -20.00
N GLU A 366 -14.81 -10.63 -19.39
CA GLU A 366 -16.04 -10.12 -20.01
C GLU A 366 -15.78 -9.22 -21.23
N SER A 367 -14.53 -8.85 -21.47
CA SER A 367 -14.12 -8.03 -22.61
C SER A 367 -14.09 -8.80 -23.94
N LYS A 368 -13.96 -10.13 -23.91
CA LYS A 368 -13.80 -10.94 -25.13
C LYS A 368 -15.13 -11.58 -25.53
N HIS A 369 -15.76 -10.99 -26.55
CA HIS A 369 -16.90 -11.52 -27.29
C HIS A 369 -16.50 -12.71 -28.20
N VAL A 370 -15.81 -13.75 -27.69
CA VAL A 370 -15.37 -14.89 -28.51
C VAL A 370 -15.61 -16.24 -27.80
N SER A 371 -16.59 -16.95 -28.38
CA SER A 371 -16.85 -18.40 -28.47
C SER A 371 -16.51 -19.35 -27.30
N SER A 372 -17.57 -19.94 -26.76
CA SER A 372 -17.79 -21.38 -26.59
C SER A 372 -16.56 -22.27 -26.36
N LEU A 373 -16.22 -22.48 -25.08
CA LEU A 373 -16.03 -23.83 -24.52
C LEU A 373 -16.20 -23.75 -23.00
N SER A 374 -17.20 -24.46 -22.51
CA SER A 374 -17.73 -24.38 -21.15
C SER A 374 -16.95 -25.27 -20.18
N HIS A 375 -16.07 -24.67 -19.37
CA HIS A 375 -15.69 -25.25 -18.09
C HIS A 375 -16.63 -24.71 -16.99
N PRO A 376 -17.14 -25.58 -16.08
CA PRO A 376 -18.08 -25.17 -15.02
C PRO A 376 -17.51 -24.15 -14.03
N LEU A 377 -16.17 -24.04 -13.93
CA LEU A 377 -15.48 -23.04 -13.11
C LEU A 377 -15.55 -21.60 -13.67
N ARG A 378 -15.95 -21.40 -14.94
CA ARG A 378 -15.93 -20.09 -15.64
C ARG A 378 -17.15 -19.19 -15.36
N ARG A 379 -17.88 -19.40 -14.25
CA ARG A 379 -19.19 -18.78 -13.97
C ARG A 379 -19.21 -17.68 -12.89
N ILE A 380 -18.09 -17.35 -12.25
CA ILE A 380 -18.06 -16.35 -11.17
C ILE A 380 -17.64 -14.97 -11.73
N THR A 381 -18.44 -13.94 -11.49
CA THR A 381 -18.12 -12.53 -11.78
C THR A 381 -16.99 -12.03 -10.89
N MET A 382 -16.25 -11.01 -11.33
CA MET A 382 -15.09 -10.49 -10.60
C MET A 382 -15.44 -10.00 -9.17
N THR A 383 -16.56 -9.32 -9.05
CA THR A 383 -17.23 -8.81 -7.84
C THR A 383 -17.70 -9.92 -6.90
N ARG A 384 -18.29 -11.01 -7.41
CA ARG A 384 -18.62 -12.19 -6.59
C ARG A 384 -17.37 -12.89 -6.07
N ALA A 385 -16.34 -13.06 -6.92
CA ALA A 385 -15.07 -13.64 -6.50
C ALA A 385 -14.42 -12.78 -5.40
N TRP A 386 -14.49 -11.46 -5.54
CA TRP A 386 -14.04 -10.52 -4.52
C TRP A 386 -14.84 -10.63 -3.22
N SER A 387 -16.16 -10.72 -3.30
CA SER A 387 -17.04 -10.93 -2.14
C SER A 387 -16.72 -12.24 -1.40
N LEU A 388 -16.54 -13.35 -2.14
CA LEU A 388 -16.12 -14.65 -1.58
C LEU A 388 -14.74 -14.56 -0.91
N SER A 389 -13.82 -13.79 -1.48
CA SER A 389 -12.49 -13.58 -0.89
C SER A 389 -12.56 -12.86 0.46
N HIS A 390 -13.51 -11.93 0.62
CA HIS A 390 -13.76 -11.26 1.91
C HIS A 390 -14.47 -12.17 2.93
N LEU A 391 -15.34 -13.09 2.49
CA LEU A 391 -15.87 -14.14 3.37
C LEU A 391 -14.77 -15.07 3.85
N LEU A 392 -13.91 -15.54 2.94
CA LEU A 392 -12.76 -16.38 3.29
C LEU A 392 -11.93 -15.69 4.38
N PHE A 393 -11.53 -14.44 4.14
CA PHE A 393 -10.80 -13.62 5.12
C PHE A 393 -11.50 -13.59 6.49
N SER A 394 -12.80 -13.31 6.51
CA SER A 394 -13.57 -13.12 7.75
C SER A 394 -13.73 -14.43 8.53
N PHE A 395 -14.09 -15.52 7.86
CA PHE A 395 -14.21 -16.83 8.50
C PHE A 395 -12.87 -17.35 8.99
N THR A 396 -11.79 -17.12 8.24
CA THR A 396 -10.45 -17.49 8.65
C THR A 396 -10.00 -16.69 9.88
N LEU A 397 -10.31 -15.40 9.99
CA LEU A 397 -10.07 -14.63 11.23
C LEU A 397 -10.94 -15.09 12.40
N LEU A 398 -12.22 -15.42 12.18
CA LEU A 398 -13.08 -15.98 13.22
C LEU A 398 -12.60 -17.35 13.72
N SER A 399 -11.93 -18.13 12.88
CA SER A 399 -11.39 -19.43 13.29
C SER A 399 -10.39 -19.35 14.45
N THR A 400 -9.82 -18.16 14.72
CA THR A 400 -9.01 -17.89 15.91
C THR A 400 -9.77 -18.05 17.23
N LEU A 401 -11.11 -18.13 17.21
CA LEU A 401 -11.93 -18.49 18.38
C LEU A 401 -11.69 -19.94 18.83
N LEU A 402 -11.28 -20.81 17.91
CA LEU A 402 -10.94 -22.19 18.22
C LEU A 402 -9.51 -22.26 18.79
N PRO A 403 -9.19 -23.21 19.68
CA PRO A 403 -7.83 -23.43 20.14
C PRO A 403 -6.89 -23.64 18.95
N GLN A 404 -5.91 -22.75 18.80
CA GLN A 404 -4.94 -22.80 17.70
C GLN A 404 -3.61 -23.35 18.18
N THR A 405 -2.98 -24.19 17.35
CA THR A 405 -1.54 -24.41 17.44
C THR A 405 -0.82 -23.40 16.55
N GLN A 406 0.46 -23.15 16.81
CA GLN A 406 1.29 -22.32 15.95
C GLN A 406 1.26 -22.79 14.48
N THR A 407 1.28 -24.11 14.23
CA THR A 407 1.18 -24.69 12.88
C THR A 407 -0.17 -24.42 12.24
N THR A 408 -1.27 -24.66 12.98
CA THR A 408 -2.63 -24.40 12.48
C THR A 408 -2.84 -22.93 12.16
N ALA A 409 -2.38 -22.02 13.04
CA ALA A 409 -2.45 -20.58 12.82
C ALA A 409 -1.63 -20.14 11.59
N THR A 410 -0.47 -20.78 11.34
CA THR A 410 0.33 -20.54 10.14
C THR A 410 -0.40 -20.95 8.85
N ILE A 411 -1.08 -22.10 8.85
CA ILE A 411 -1.88 -22.56 7.71
C ILE A 411 -3.05 -21.61 7.47
N ILE A 412 -3.77 -21.22 8.52
CA ILE A 412 -4.86 -20.23 8.48
C ILE A 412 -4.37 -18.90 7.90
N ALA A 413 -3.23 -18.39 8.38
CA ALA A 413 -2.61 -17.19 7.83
C ALA A 413 -2.27 -17.33 6.35
N SER A 414 -1.81 -18.50 5.90
CA SER A 414 -1.47 -18.73 4.48
C SER A 414 -2.68 -18.66 3.55
N VAL A 415 -3.84 -19.18 3.98
CA VAL A 415 -5.08 -19.16 3.20
C VAL A 415 -5.58 -17.74 2.97
N ILE A 416 -5.37 -16.83 3.95
CA ILE A 416 -5.68 -15.40 3.80
C ILE A 416 -4.87 -14.74 2.65
N GLY A 417 -3.75 -15.35 2.24
CA GLY A 417 -2.98 -14.92 1.06
C GLY A 417 -3.84 -14.87 -0.21
N ILE A 418 -4.84 -15.75 -0.33
CA ILE A 418 -5.81 -15.74 -1.42
C ILE A 418 -6.62 -14.44 -1.39
N SER A 419 -7.17 -14.08 -0.23
CA SER A 419 -7.95 -12.84 -0.04
C SER A 419 -7.12 -11.58 -0.27
N TRP A 420 -5.83 -11.62 0.08
CA TRP A 420 -4.91 -10.51 -0.17
C TRP A 420 -4.73 -10.25 -1.68
N ALA A 421 -4.58 -11.32 -2.46
CA ALA A 421 -4.46 -11.23 -3.91
C ALA A 421 -5.67 -10.55 -4.56
N PHE A 422 -6.90 -10.93 -4.16
CA PHE A 422 -8.12 -10.27 -4.64
C PHE A 422 -8.20 -8.80 -4.20
N THR A 423 -7.85 -8.51 -2.95
CA THR A 423 -7.87 -7.14 -2.41
C THR A 423 -6.93 -6.21 -3.17
N LEU A 424 -5.77 -6.70 -3.60
CA LEU A 424 -4.79 -5.92 -4.36
C LEU A 424 -5.11 -5.78 -5.85
N TRP A 425 -5.95 -6.64 -6.43
CA TRP A 425 -6.17 -6.66 -7.88
C TRP A 425 -7.56 -6.14 -8.29
N VAL A 426 -8.64 -6.64 -7.69
CA VAL A 426 -10.02 -6.35 -8.13
C VAL A 426 -10.36 -4.85 -8.14
N PRO A 427 -10.01 -4.05 -7.10
CA PRO A 427 -10.38 -2.64 -7.07
C PRO A 427 -9.77 -1.84 -8.22
N PHE A 428 -8.48 -2.08 -8.51
CA PHE A 428 -7.80 -1.43 -9.63
C PHE A 428 -8.36 -1.90 -10.98
N ALA A 429 -8.72 -3.17 -11.11
CA ALA A 429 -9.37 -3.69 -12.31
C ALA A 429 -10.75 -3.04 -12.55
N LEU A 430 -11.58 -2.90 -11.49
CA LEU A 430 -12.89 -2.26 -11.56
C LEU A 430 -12.79 -0.77 -11.91
N ILE A 431 -11.90 -0.05 -11.21
CA ILE A 431 -11.65 1.37 -11.45
C ILE A 431 -11.13 1.57 -12.88
N GLY A 432 -10.15 0.78 -13.30
CA GLY A 432 -9.58 0.84 -14.65
C GLY A 432 -10.61 0.59 -15.74
N ARG A 433 -11.49 -0.41 -15.55
CA ARG A 433 -12.57 -0.72 -16.50
C ARG A 433 -13.59 0.41 -16.60
N GLU A 434 -13.98 1.03 -15.49
CA GLU A 434 -14.92 2.16 -15.50
C GLU A 434 -14.31 3.40 -16.16
N ILE A 435 -13.02 3.67 -15.93
CA ILE A 435 -12.31 4.75 -16.61
C ILE A 435 -12.27 4.51 -18.13
N ALA A 436 -11.90 3.30 -18.56
CA ALA A 436 -11.84 2.94 -19.97
C ALA A 436 -13.21 3.05 -20.67
N ALA A 437 -14.28 2.55 -20.04
CA ALA A 437 -15.64 2.64 -20.57
C ALA A 437 -16.10 4.09 -20.77
N ARG A 438 -15.74 4.99 -19.85
CA ARG A 438 -16.04 6.42 -19.95
C ARG A 438 -15.22 7.12 -21.03
N GLN A 439 -13.96 6.75 -21.19
CA GLN A 439 -13.12 7.26 -22.27
C GLN A 439 -13.68 6.87 -23.64
N GLU A 440 -14.11 5.63 -23.80
CA GLU A 440 -14.75 5.15 -25.02
C GLU A 440 -16.07 5.89 -25.31
N LEU A 441 -16.91 6.08 -24.29
CA LEU A 441 -18.16 6.83 -24.43
C LEU A 441 -17.90 8.28 -24.86
N ASN A 442 -16.90 8.93 -24.27
CA ASN A 442 -16.50 10.28 -24.65
C ASN A 442 -15.97 10.35 -26.08
N ALA A 443 -15.19 9.35 -26.52
CA ALA A 443 -14.71 9.26 -27.90
C ALA A 443 -15.89 9.20 -28.88
N LYS A 444 -16.87 8.33 -28.62
CA LYS A 444 -18.10 8.22 -29.45
C LYS A 444 -18.91 9.51 -29.49
N VAL A 445 -19.02 10.23 -28.37
CA VAL A 445 -19.66 11.56 -28.33
C VAL A 445 -18.90 12.57 -29.19
N LEU A 446 -17.56 12.60 -29.10
CA LEU A 446 -16.72 13.50 -29.88
C LEU A 446 -16.71 13.19 -31.38
N GLU A 447 -16.85 11.91 -31.74
CA GLU A 447 -17.01 11.42 -33.11
C GLU A 447 -18.41 11.69 -33.68
N GLY A 448 -19.35 12.16 -32.85
CA GLY A 448 -20.72 12.46 -33.25
C GLY A 448 -21.62 11.22 -33.36
N GLU A 449 -21.18 10.05 -32.89
CA GLU A 449 -21.98 8.82 -32.87
C GLU A 449 -23.09 8.87 -31.78
N LEU A 450 -22.90 9.72 -30.76
CA LEU A 450 -23.83 9.86 -29.64
C LEU A 450 -24.12 11.33 -29.34
N GLU A 451 -25.40 11.71 -29.36
CA GLU A 451 -25.87 13.05 -28.98
C GLU A 451 -26.03 13.17 -27.46
N MET A 452 -24.90 13.25 -26.74
CA MET A 452 -24.87 13.53 -25.29
C MET A 452 -23.75 14.52 -24.98
N GLU A 453 -23.82 15.24 -23.84
CA GLU A 453 -22.66 16.01 -23.41
C GLU A 453 -21.50 15.08 -23.02
N PRO A 454 -20.24 15.41 -23.38
CA PRO A 454 -19.09 14.61 -22.98
C PRO A 454 -19.00 14.57 -21.45
N LEU A 455 -18.82 13.35 -20.92
CA LEU A 455 -18.66 13.15 -19.49
C LEU A 455 -17.41 13.89 -19.02
N ARG A 456 -17.53 14.58 -17.89
CA ARG A 456 -16.39 15.22 -17.24
C ARG A 456 -15.31 14.16 -16.98
N GLN A 457 -14.15 14.34 -17.60
CA GLN A 457 -13.04 13.41 -17.42
C GLN A 457 -12.43 13.68 -16.05
N ASP A 458 -12.81 12.85 -15.08
CA ASP A 458 -12.20 12.88 -13.76
C ASP A 458 -10.70 12.61 -13.92
N GLN A 459 -9.86 13.51 -13.42
CA GLN A 459 -8.42 13.33 -13.49
C GLN A 459 -8.06 12.00 -12.81
N ALA A 460 -7.36 11.11 -13.50
CA ALA A 460 -6.98 9.79 -12.98
C ALA A 460 -6.29 9.89 -11.59
N GLY A 461 -5.52 10.95 -11.35
CA GLY A 461 -4.93 11.25 -10.04
C GLY A 461 -5.94 11.50 -8.92
N SER A 462 -7.11 12.09 -9.22
CA SER A 462 -8.19 12.30 -8.23
C SER A 462 -8.89 11.00 -7.85
N ILE A 463 -9.12 10.12 -8.83
CA ILE A 463 -9.65 8.76 -8.59
C ILE A 463 -8.71 7.95 -7.72
N MET A 464 -7.42 7.94 -8.07
CA MET A 464 -6.39 7.24 -7.32
C MET A 464 -6.20 7.84 -5.90
N GLY A 465 -6.33 9.17 -5.77
CA GLY A 465 -6.32 9.85 -4.47
C GLY A 465 -7.50 9.46 -3.58
N LEU A 466 -8.71 9.43 -4.13
CA LEU A 466 -9.90 8.99 -3.41
C LEU A 466 -9.77 7.53 -2.95
N HIS A 467 -9.34 6.65 -3.85
CA HIS A 467 -9.10 5.24 -3.54
C HIS A 467 -8.08 5.08 -2.40
N ASN A 468 -6.99 5.84 -2.43
CA ASN A 468 -5.99 5.83 -1.36
C ASN A 468 -6.55 6.30 -0.01
N CYS A 469 -7.38 7.34 0.00
CA CYS A 469 -8.08 7.79 1.20
C CYS A 469 -9.04 6.72 1.73
N ALA A 470 -9.77 6.03 0.85
CA ALA A 470 -10.65 4.93 1.21
C ALA A 470 -9.89 3.74 1.84
N ILE A 471 -8.64 3.53 1.46
CA ILE A 471 -7.75 2.52 2.07
C ILE A 471 -7.19 2.99 3.42
N SER A 472 -6.69 4.23 3.49
CA SER A 472 -5.90 4.70 4.63
C SER A 472 -6.77 5.21 5.79
N ALA A 473 -7.84 5.94 5.53
CA ALA A 473 -8.71 6.50 6.56
C ALA A 473 -9.32 5.47 7.54
N PRO A 474 -9.89 4.32 7.10
CA PRO A 474 -10.49 3.35 8.03
C PRO A 474 -9.46 2.71 8.97
N GLN A 475 -8.19 2.65 8.58
CA GLN A 475 -7.14 2.07 9.41
C GLN A 475 -6.85 2.92 10.65
N ILE A 476 -7.11 4.25 10.62
CA ILE A 476 -7.04 5.10 11.82
C ILE A 476 -8.06 4.61 12.85
N LEU A 477 -9.29 4.35 12.41
CA LEU A 477 -10.34 3.80 13.27
C LEU A 477 -9.95 2.40 13.75
N ALA A 478 -9.44 1.54 12.87
CA ALA A 478 -8.99 0.20 13.25
C ALA A 478 -7.92 0.25 14.34
N ALA A 479 -6.91 1.12 14.19
CA ALA A 479 -5.83 1.28 15.16
C ALA A 479 -6.34 1.69 16.55
N LEU A 480 -7.28 2.64 16.61
CA LEU A 480 -7.90 3.08 17.85
C LEU A 480 -8.73 1.96 18.51
N VAL A 481 -9.48 1.18 17.72
CA VAL A 481 -10.22 0.02 18.22
C VAL A 481 -9.25 -1.06 18.73
N CYS A 482 -8.18 -1.36 18.00
CA CYS A 482 -7.15 -2.32 18.44
C CYS A 482 -6.52 -1.89 19.77
N GLY A 483 -6.14 -0.61 19.90
CA GLY A 483 -5.59 -0.07 21.15
C GLY A 483 -6.58 -0.15 22.31
N SER A 484 -7.87 0.04 22.03
CA SER A 484 -8.95 -0.11 23.03
C SER A 484 -9.09 -1.57 23.47
N ILE A 485 -9.06 -2.53 22.54
CA ILE A 485 -9.09 -3.96 22.86
C ILE A 485 -7.91 -4.35 23.73
N PHE A 486 -6.68 -3.96 23.36
CA PHE A 486 -5.47 -4.20 24.16
C PHE A 486 -5.52 -3.57 25.56
N TRP A 487 -6.25 -2.48 25.73
CA TRP A 487 -6.42 -1.84 27.04
C TRP A 487 -7.51 -2.50 27.90
N ILE A 488 -8.59 -3.00 27.29
CA ILE A 488 -9.73 -3.60 27.99
C ILE A 488 -9.46 -5.07 28.35
N CYS A 489 -8.96 -5.88 27.41
CA CYS A 489 -8.82 -7.34 27.58
C CYS A 489 -8.08 -7.74 28.88
N PRO A 490 -6.90 -7.17 29.20
CA PRO A 490 -6.21 -7.50 30.44
C PRO A 490 -7.00 -7.15 31.70
N LYS A 491 -7.80 -6.07 31.68
CA LYS A 491 -8.60 -5.62 32.83
C LYS A 491 -9.78 -6.53 33.14
N ILE A 492 -10.28 -7.23 32.13
CA ILE A 492 -11.39 -8.19 32.27
C ILE A 492 -10.90 -9.65 32.35
N GLY A 493 -9.59 -9.86 32.55
CA GLY A 493 -9.00 -11.20 32.70
C GLY A 493 -8.85 -12.00 31.40
N VAL A 494 -8.98 -11.35 30.24
CA VAL A 494 -8.80 -11.99 28.93
C VAL A 494 -7.32 -11.92 28.53
N GLN A 495 -6.67 -13.08 28.43
CA GLN A 495 -5.25 -13.16 28.09
C GLN A 495 -4.96 -13.07 26.57
N ASP A 496 -5.88 -13.53 25.71
CA ASP A 496 -5.73 -13.55 24.24
C ASP A 496 -6.16 -12.21 23.59
N SER A 497 -5.50 -11.12 23.96
CA SER A 497 -5.84 -9.78 23.44
C SER A 497 -5.64 -9.69 21.93
N ILE A 498 -4.56 -10.28 21.39
CA ILE A 498 -4.27 -10.28 19.95
C ILE A 498 -5.35 -11.06 19.18
N GLY A 499 -5.79 -12.22 19.67
CA GLY A 499 -6.87 -12.98 19.03
C GLY A 499 -8.17 -12.17 18.92
N TRP A 500 -8.53 -11.39 19.96
CA TRP A 500 -9.68 -10.49 19.88
C TRP A 500 -9.51 -9.35 18.86
N VAL A 501 -8.31 -8.80 18.75
CA VAL A 501 -7.98 -7.81 17.72
C VAL A 501 -8.14 -8.39 16.31
N LEU A 502 -7.69 -9.63 16.09
CA LEU A 502 -7.89 -10.33 14.81
C LEU A 502 -9.37 -10.59 14.53
N ARG A 503 -10.16 -11.00 15.53
CA ARG A 503 -11.62 -11.22 15.40
C ARG A 503 -12.38 -9.93 15.10
N PHE A 504 -11.98 -8.80 15.66
CA PHE A 504 -12.53 -7.50 15.25
C PHE A 504 -12.36 -7.28 13.74
N GLY A 505 -11.23 -7.69 13.17
CA GLY A 505 -10.97 -7.60 11.75
C GLY A 505 -11.98 -8.35 10.86
N SER A 506 -12.61 -9.42 11.36
CA SER A 506 -13.62 -10.16 10.60
C SER A 506 -14.89 -9.34 10.35
N VAL A 507 -15.24 -8.40 11.25
CA VAL A 507 -16.43 -7.55 11.11
C VAL A 507 -16.31 -6.69 9.84
N GLY A 508 -15.17 -6.05 9.64
CA GLY A 508 -14.90 -5.26 8.43
C GLY A 508 -14.98 -6.11 7.15
N GLY A 509 -14.46 -7.34 7.20
CA GLY A 509 -14.52 -8.28 6.09
C GLY A 509 -15.93 -8.74 5.73
N PHE A 510 -16.81 -9.03 6.70
CA PHE A 510 -18.21 -9.39 6.42
C PHE A 510 -18.98 -8.23 5.77
N ILE A 511 -18.77 -7.00 6.27
CA ILE A 511 -19.40 -5.81 5.69
C ILE A 511 -18.89 -5.61 4.25
N ALA A 512 -17.58 -5.70 4.03
CA ALA A 512 -16.99 -5.58 2.70
C ALA A 512 -17.51 -6.65 1.73
N SER A 513 -17.67 -7.90 2.20
CA SER A 513 -18.23 -8.99 1.40
C SER A 513 -19.68 -8.70 0.97
N ALA A 514 -20.53 -8.27 1.91
CA ALA A 514 -21.93 -7.97 1.65
C ALA A 514 -22.07 -6.80 0.65
N LEU A 515 -21.22 -5.78 0.76
CA LEU A 515 -21.20 -4.65 -0.16
C LEU A 515 -20.70 -5.06 -1.55
N ALA A 516 -19.62 -5.85 -1.63
CA ALA A 516 -19.08 -6.35 -2.90
C ALA A 516 -20.10 -7.22 -3.66
N ALA A 517 -20.89 -8.03 -2.94
CA ALA A 517 -21.95 -8.86 -3.53
C ALA A 517 -23.08 -8.02 -4.15
N ARG A 518 -23.37 -6.85 -3.58
CA ARG A 518 -24.42 -5.93 -4.07
C ARG A 518 -24.02 -5.16 -5.32
N MET A 519 -22.74 -5.13 -5.69
CA MET A 519 -22.28 -4.44 -6.89
C MET A 519 -22.75 -5.11 -8.20
N ASP A 520 -23.20 -6.37 -8.12
CA ASP A 520 -23.76 -7.14 -9.24
C ASP A 520 -25.29 -7.15 -9.29
N ALA A 521 -25.95 -6.62 -8.25
CA ALA A 521 -27.41 -6.54 -8.14
C ALA A 521 -27.89 -5.19 -8.66
#